data_AF-A0A212EHH3-F1
#
_entry.id   AF-A0A212EHH3-F1
#
_cell.length_a   1.000
_cell.length_b   1.000
_cell.length_c   1.000
_cell.angle_alpha   90.00
_cell.angle_beta   90.00
_cell.angle_gamma   90.00
#
_symmetry.space_group_name_H-M   'P 1'
#
loop_
_entity.id
_entity.type
_entity.pdbx_description
1 polymer ?
#
loop_
_entity_poly.entity_id
_entity_poly.type
_entity_poly.pdbx_seq_one_letter_code
_entity_poly.pdbx_strand_id
1 'polypeptide(L)'
;MVREGVRPREFVSQFDPRHERVVPRADFYRGLAAAGLALTPIEMDTLMEVFSAPGRRRYVEYERFCETVGESLVQGGLERAPLLAPLQHVPARDTPLNYLNYEERALVAAALDKLSHFPDQLSNIMEVFKDADKERCGTIPRVSVERALCQRGLLARLSARERDLLYKCFGYRRGCGDEVDYRALCKALDVLHATSSAQPC
;
A
#
# COMPACT_ATOMS: atom_id res chain seq x y z
N MET A 1 -1.51 -1.36 1.35
CA MET A 1 -1.08 -2.69 1.85
C MET A 1 -0.46 -2.46 3.21
N VAL A 2 -0.95 -3.11 4.26
CA VAL A 2 -0.22 -3.13 5.54
C VAL A 2 1.14 -3.78 5.23
N ARG A 3 2.25 -3.14 5.61
CA ARG A 3 3.56 -3.78 5.51
C ARG A 3 3.48 -5.09 6.29
N GLU A 4 3.61 -6.23 5.63
CA GLU A 4 3.81 -7.49 6.33
C GLU A 4 5.00 -7.29 7.29
N GLY A 5 4.75 -7.45 8.59
CA GLY A 5 5.80 -7.59 9.60
C GLY A 5 6.13 -6.38 10.46
N VAL A 6 5.57 -5.18 10.26
CA VAL A 6 5.76 -4.11 11.25
C VAL A 6 4.75 -4.31 12.37
N ARG A 7 5.24 -4.58 13.59
CA ARG A 7 4.44 -4.70 14.81
C ARG A 7 4.65 -3.46 15.67
N PRO A 8 3.81 -2.40 15.54
CA PRO A 8 4.03 -1.12 16.23
C PRO A 8 4.19 -1.28 17.74
N ARG A 9 3.52 -2.28 18.33
CA ARG A 9 3.62 -2.64 19.74
C ARG A 9 5.07 -2.86 20.20
N GLU A 10 5.90 -3.50 19.39
CA GLU A 10 7.31 -3.80 19.73
C GLU A 10 8.15 -2.52 19.86
N PHE A 11 7.78 -1.46 19.15
CA PHE A 11 8.50 -0.19 19.14
C PHE A 11 7.96 0.81 20.16
N VAL A 12 6.68 0.69 20.54
CA VAL A 12 6.02 1.64 21.44
C VAL A 12 6.03 1.15 22.89
N SER A 13 5.88 -0.16 23.13
CA SER A 13 5.78 -0.74 24.49
C SER A 13 7.00 -0.48 25.38
N GLN A 14 8.18 -0.29 24.79
CA GLN A 14 9.40 0.10 25.53
C GLN A 14 9.27 1.44 26.28
N PHE A 15 8.34 2.31 25.88
CA PHE A 15 8.07 3.58 26.54
C PHE A 15 6.99 3.48 27.63
N ASP A 16 6.49 2.27 27.91
CA ASP A 16 5.51 1.98 28.95
C ASP A 16 6.01 0.84 29.87
N PRO A 17 7.07 1.09 30.67
CA PRO A 17 7.66 0.06 31.54
C PRO A 17 6.72 -0.41 32.65
N ARG A 18 5.64 0.34 32.93
CA ARG A 18 4.63 0.00 33.94
C ARG A 18 3.42 -0.72 33.35
N HIS A 19 3.40 -0.98 32.05
CA HIS A 19 2.29 -1.63 31.34
C HIS A 19 0.93 -0.93 31.57
N GLU A 20 0.93 0.41 31.64
CA GLU A 20 -0.27 1.23 31.75
C GLU A 20 -1.09 1.29 30.45
N ARG A 21 -0.57 0.73 29.35
CA ARG A 21 -1.17 0.72 28.00
C ARG A 21 -1.31 2.11 27.38
N VAL A 22 -0.62 3.09 27.95
CA VAL A 22 -0.57 4.46 27.47
C VAL A 22 0.88 4.96 27.42
N VAL A 23 1.18 5.82 26.45
CA VAL A 23 2.48 6.49 26.32
C VAL A 23 2.29 7.98 26.05
N PRO A 24 3.24 8.85 26.43
CA PRO A 24 3.26 10.25 25.99
C PRO A 24 3.22 10.36 24.46
N ARG A 25 2.57 11.39 23.92
CA ARG A 25 2.49 11.62 22.45
C ARG A 25 3.85 11.62 21.76
N ALA A 26 4.85 12.27 22.36
CA ALA A 26 6.21 12.29 21.81
C ALA A 26 6.82 10.88 21.73
N ASP A 27 6.54 10.02 22.69
CA ASP A 27 7.05 8.65 22.73
C ASP A 27 6.32 7.76 21.71
N PHE A 28 5.00 7.97 21.54
CA PHE A 28 4.23 7.35 20.47
C PHE A 28 4.78 7.72 19.09
N TYR A 29 5.04 9.01 18.86
CA TYR A 29 5.67 9.51 17.63
C TYR A 29 7.01 8.81 17.36
N ARG A 30 7.90 8.78 18.37
CA ARG A 30 9.21 8.12 18.23
C ARG A 30 9.06 6.63 17.95
N GLY A 31 8.14 5.94 18.62
CA GLY A 31 7.89 4.52 18.40
C GLY A 31 7.44 4.20 16.98
N LEU A 32 6.48 4.97 16.44
CA LEU A 32 6.02 4.77 15.05
C LEU A 32 7.07 5.17 14.01
N ALA A 33 7.86 6.21 14.28
CA ALA A 33 8.99 6.59 13.43
C ALA A 33 10.07 5.49 13.42
N ALA A 34 10.39 4.90 14.58
CA ALA A 34 11.33 3.78 14.69
C ALA A 34 10.81 2.50 14.01
N ALA A 35 9.49 2.31 13.97
CA ALA A 35 8.84 1.27 13.20
C ALA A 35 8.93 1.49 11.66
N GLY A 36 9.51 2.61 11.23
CA GLY A 36 9.69 2.97 9.82
C GLY A 36 8.38 3.27 9.10
N LEU A 37 7.36 3.72 9.82
CA LEU A 37 6.08 4.10 9.24
C LEU A 37 6.16 5.50 8.63
N ALA A 38 5.95 5.59 7.32
CA ALA A 38 5.98 6.84 6.56
C ALA A 38 4.64 7.59 6.69
N LEU A 39 4.36 8.13 7.88
CA LEU A 39 3.19 8.96 8.17
C LEU A 39 3.55 10.44 8.05
N THR A 40 2.69 11.21 7.38
CA THR A 40 2.78 12.67 7.36
C THR A 40 2.51 13.25 8.77
N PRO A 41 2.98 14.48 9.07
CA PRO A 41 2.68 15.12 10.36
C PRO A 41 1.18 15.18 10.67
N ILE A 42 0.35 15.46 9.66
CA ILE A 42 -1.10 15.53 9.80
C ILE A 42 -1.70 14.16 10.12
N GLU A 43 -1.27 13.11 9.41
CA GLU A 43 -1.72 11.74 9.70
C GLU A 43 -1.32 11.30 11.12
N MET A 44 -0.09 11.63 11.53
CA MET A 44 0.40 11.32 12.87
C MET A 44 -0.38 12.06 13.95
N ASP A 45 -0.62 13.36 13.79
CA ASP A 45 -1.44 14.13 14.72
C ASP A 45 -2.87 13.61 14.79
N THR A 46 -3.46 13.26 13.64
CA THR A 46 -4.81 12.67 13.57
C THR A 46 -4.88 11.36 14.35
N LEU A 47 -3.89 10.47 14.20
CA LEU A 47 -3.82 9.23 14.97
C LEU A 47 -3.73 9.50 16.48
N MET A 48 -2.83 10.40 16.89
CA MET A 48 -2.66 10.72 18.30
C MET A 48 -3.90 11.39 18.93
N GLU A 49 -4.70 12.13 18.15
CA GLU A 49 -6.02 12.63 18.60
C GLU A 49 -7.03 11.48 18.77
N VAL A 50 -7.19 10.63 17.74
CA VAL A 50 -8.17 9.52 17.74
C VAL A 50 -7.91 8.53 18.87
N PHE A 51 -6.64 8.24 19.15
CA PHE A 51 -6.20 7.31 20.18
C PHE A 51 -5.76 8.00 21.48
N SER A 52 -6.17 9.26 21.70
CA SER A 52 -5.87 9.95 22.95
C SER A 52 -6.54 9.27 24.15
N ALA A 53 -5.81 9.20 25.27
CA ALA A 53 -6.32 8.60 26.50
C ALA A 53 -7.44 9.49 27.11
N PRO A 54 -8.60 8.92 27.49
CA PRO A 54 -9.68 9.65 28.13
C PRO A 54 -9.19 10.42 29.36
N GLY A 55 -9.42 11.74 29.40
CA GLY A 55 -8.96 12.59 30.50
C GLY A 55 -7.44 12.87 30.54
N ARG A 56 -6.64 12.27 29.67
CA ARG A 56 -5.17 12.43 29.58
C ARG A 56 -4.73 12.76 28.14
N ARG A 57 -5.16 13.89 27.58
CA ARG A 57 -4.88 14.29 26.17
C ARG A 57 -3.40 14.29 25.74
N ARG A 58 -2.46 14.36 26.68
CA ARG A 58 -1.01 14.28 26.43
C ARG A 58 -0.50 12.83 26.26
N TYR A 59 -1.37 11.84 26.46
CA TYR A 59 -1.08 10.42 26.36
C TYR A 59 -1.94 9.77 25.27
N VAL A 60 -1.40 8.71 24.67
CA VAL A 60 -2.02 7.90 23.62
C VAL A 60 -2.20 6.48 24.13
N GLU A 61 -3.40 5.91 23.97
CA GLU A 61 -3.72 4.50 24.20
C GLU A 61 -3.12 3.64 23.07
N TYR A 62 -1.81 3.41 23.14
CA TYR A 62 -1.09 2.70 22.07
C TYR A 62 -1.56 1.26 21.91
N GLU A 63 -2.04 0.62 22.98
CA GLU A 63 -2.57 -0.74 22.93
C GLU A 63 -3.82 -0.80 22.04
N ARG A 64 -4.77 0.13 22.23
CA ARG A 64 -5.98 0.26 21.40
C ARG A 64 -5.63 0.55 19.94
N PHE A 65 -4.62 1.39 19.70
CA PHE A 65 -4.09 1.61 18.35
C PHE A 65 -3.54 0.31 17.75
N CYS A 66 -2.72 -0.43 18.50
CA CYS A 66 -2.11 -1.68 18.02
C CYS A 66 -3.15 -2.77 17.77
N GLU A 67 -4.19 -2.88 18.60
CA GLU A 67 -5.33 -3.76 18.39
C GLU A 67 -6.09 -3.36 17.12
N THR A 68 -6.41 -2.08 16.94
CA THR A 68 -7.12 -1.59 15.74
C THR A 68 -6.32 -1.88 14.45
N VAL A 69 -5.01 -1.66 14.48
CA VAL A 69 -4.14 -1.96 13.33
C VAL A 69 -3.90 -3.46 13.16
N GLY A 70 -3.79 -4.22 14.26
CA GLY A 70 -3.62 -5.66 14.26
C GLY A 70 -4.85 -6.43 13.77
N GLU A 71 -6.05 -5.99 14.16
CA GLU A 71 -7.33 -6.53 13.67
C GLU A 71 -7.52 -6.28 12.17
N SER A 72 -6.93 -5.21 11.63
CA SER A 72 -6.88 -5.00 10.19
C SER A 72 -6.00 -6.00 9.44
N LEU A 73 -5.15 -6.77 10.15
CA LEU A 73 -4.29 -7.80 9.58
C LEU A 73 -4.82 -9.21 9.84
N VAL A 74 -5.28 -9.47 11.06
CA VAL A 74 -5.73 -10.78 11.53
C VAL A 74 -6.92 -10.57 12.46
N GLN A 75 -8.02 -11.29 12.23
CA GLN A 75 -9.18 -11.26 13.11
C GLN A 75 -8.78 -11.72 14.53
N GLY A 76 -8.85 -10.82 15.51
CA GLY A 76 -8.62 -11.14 16.92
C GLY A 76 -9.77 -11.97 17.53
N GLY A 77 -9.53 -12.59 18.68
CA GLY A 77 -10.57 -13.27 19.46
C GLY A 77 -10.99 -14.66 18.95
N LEU A 78 -10.30 -15.21 17.95
CA LEU A 78 -10.58 -16.57 17.43
C LEU A 78 -10.35 -17.67 18.48
N GLU A 79 -9.51 -17.42 19.49
CA GLU A 79 -9.32 -18.30 20.64
C GLU A 79 -10.60 -18.51 21.46
N ARG A 80 -11.55 -17.57 21.37
CA ARG A 80 -12.86 -17.64 22.05
C ARG A 80 -13.95 -18.22 21.15
N ALA A 81 -13.64 -18.50 19.89
CA ALA A 81 -14.57 -19.01 18.88
C ALA A 81 -13.86 -19.95 17.89
N PRO A 82 -13.45 -21.16 18.31
CA PRO A 82 -12.60 -22.08 17.53
C PRO A 82 -13.26 -22.62 16.25
N LEU A 83 -14.57 -22.44 16.10
CA LEU A 83 -15.31 -22.85 14.90
C LEU A 83 -15.35 -21.76 13.82
N LEU A 84 -14.89 -20.54 14.11
CA LEU A 84 -14.79 -19.47 13.11
C LEU A 84 -13.52 -19.68 12.27
N ALA A 85 -13.70 -19.80 10.95
CA ALA A 85 -12.59 -19.73 10.02
C ALA A 85 -12.06 -18.28 9.98
N PRO A 86 -10.74 -18.06 10.08
CA PRO A 86 -10.17 -16.72 9.94
C PRO A 86 -10.53 -16.14 8.57
N LEU A 87 -11.14 -14.95 8.56
CA LEU A 87 -11.29 -14.21 7.32
C LEU A 87 -9.94 -13.60 6.94
N GLN A 88 -9.43 -13.93 5.76
CA GLN A 88 -8.28 -13.23 5.22
C GLN A 88 -8.66 -11.77 4.98
N HIS A 89 -7.97 -10.84 5.63
CA HIS A 89 -8.16 -9.43 5.33
C HIS A 89 -7.68 -9.14 3.91
N VAL A 90 -8.62 -8.78 3.03
CA VAL A 90 -8.32 -8.23 1.70
C VAL A 90 -8.55 -6.72 1.80
N PRO A 91 -7.49 -5.88 1.77
CA PRO A 91 -7.69 -4.44 1.83
C PRO A 91 -8.53 -4.00 0.63
N ALA A 92 -9.51 -3.12 0.87
CA ALA A 92 -10.32 -2.52 -0.18
C ALA A 92 -9.39 -1.66 -1.07
N ARG A 93 -8.94 -2.25 -2.18
CA ARG A 93 -8.14 -1.55 -3.19
C ARG A 93 -9.03 -0.68 -4.06
N ASP A 94 -10.27 -1.11 -4.28
CA ASP A 94 -11.25 -0.36 -5.06
C ASP A 94 -11.78 0.81 -4.24
N THR A 95 -11.54 2.01 -4.75
CA THR A 95 -12.01 3.29 -4.24
C THR A 95 -12.72 4.00 -5.39
N PRO A 96 -13.52 5.05 -5.11
CA PRO A 96 -14.08 5.87 -6.20
C PRO A 96 -13.02 6.46 -7.14
N LEU A 97 -11.75 6.53 -6.74
CA LEU A 97 -10.65 7.11 -7.51
C LEU A 97 -10.12 6.18 -8.61
N ASN A 98 -10.12 4.86 -8.38
CA ASN A 98 -9.66 3.87 -9.34
C ASN A 98 -10.81 3.08 -9.97
N TYR A 99 -12.05 3.56 -9.81
CA TYR A 99 -13.21 2.99 -10.51
C TYR A 99 -13.07 3.15 -12.02
N LEU A 100 -13.10 2.02 -12.73
CA LEU A 100 -13.14 1.98 -14.18
C LEU A 100 -14.51 1.52 -14.67
N ASN A 101 -15.05 2.19 -15.69
CA ASN A 101 -16.21 1.69 -16.42
C ASN A 101 -15.83 0.55 -17.38
N TYR A 102 -16.80 -0.05 -18.08
CA TYR A 102 -16.57 -1.18 -18.98
C TYR A 102 -15.57 -0.87 -20.11
N GLU A 103 -15.71 0.27 -20.78
CA GLU A 103 -14.81 0.69 -21.86
C GLU A 103 -13.40 0.98 -21.35
N GLU A 104 -13.30 1.64 -20.19
CA GLU A 104 -12.03 1.94 -19.55
C GLU A 104 -11.29 0.66 -19.16
N ARG A 105 -12.00 -0.35 -18.62
CA ARG A 105 -11.41 -1.66 -18.32
C ARG A 105 -10.87 -2.35 -19.57
N ALA A 106 -11.61 -2.31 -20.68
CA ALA A 106 -11.15 -2.88 -21.95
C ALA A 106 -9.88 -2.18 -22.47
N LEU A 107 -9.81 -0.85 -22.35
CA LEU A 107 -8.63 -0.07 -22.73
C LEU A 107 -7.42 -0.38 -21.84
N VAL A 108 -7.61 -0.50 -20.52
CA VAL A 108 -6.51 -0.85 -19.61
C VAL A 108 -6.02 -2.27 -19.85
N ALA A 109 -6.93 -3.23 -20.09
CA ALA A 109 -6.56 -4.59 -20.44
C ALA A 109 -5.71 -4.62 -21.74
N ALA A 110 -6.13 -3.91 -22.78
CA ALA A 110 -5.36 -3.79 -24.01
C ALA A 110 -4.01 -3.10 -23.81
N ALA A 111 -3.93 -2.08 -22.95
CA ALA A 111 -2.68 -1.41 -22.61
C ALA A 111 -1.69 -2.34 -21.89
N LEU A 112 -2.18 -3.12 -20.91
CA LEU A 112 -1.37 -4.10 -20.19
C LEU A 112 -0.91 -5.23 -21.11
N ASP A 113 -1.81 -5.72 -21.98
CA ASP A 113 -1.48 -6.72 -22.99
C ASP A 113 -0.39 -6.22 -23.94
N LYS A 114 -0.50 -4.99 -24.46
CA LYS A 114 0.56 -4.35 -25.27
C LYS A 114 1.91 -4.33 -24.57
N LEU A 115 1.95 -4.00 -23.27
CA LEU A 115 3.20 -4.00 -22.51
C LEU A 115 3.77 -5.41 -22.33
N SER A 116 2.92 -6.42 -22.15
CA SER A 116 3.35 -7.81 -21.93
C SER A 116 4.11 -8.42 -23.12
N HIS A 117 3.94 -7.88 -24.32
CA HIS A 117 4.68 -8.25 -25.53
C HIS A 117 6.14 -7.75 -25.55
N PHE A 118 6.57 -7.01 -24.52
CA PHE A 118 7.92 -6.45 -24.41
C PHE A 118 8.65 -6.95 -23.14
N PRO A 119 8.83 -8.28 -22.99
CA PRO A 119 9.38 -8.88 -21.76
C PRO A 119 10.81 -8.41 -21.48
N ASP A 120 11.63 -8.18 -22.52
CA ASP A 120 13.00 -7.68 -22.36
C ASP A 120 13.04 -6.29 -21.72
N GLN A 121 12.11 -5.41 -22.11
CA GLN A 121 12.01 -4.06 -21.53
C GLN A 121 11.37 -4.08 -20.13
N LEU A 122 10.47 -5.02 -19.88
CA LEU A 122 9.87 -5.25 -18.55
C LEU A 122 10.83 -5.95 -17.58
N SER A 123 11.88 -6.59 -18.09
CA SER A 123 12.89 -7.25 -17.24
C SER A 123 13.48 -6.26 -16.23
N ASN A 124 13.48 -6.67 -14.96
CA ASN A 124 13.93 -5.85 -13.82
C ASN A 124 13.18 -4.51 -13.64
N ILE A 125 11.99 -4.32 -14.22
CA ILE A 125 11.22 -3.08 -14.03
C ILE A 125 10.80 -2.88 -12.56
N MET A 126 10.54 -3.98 -11.85
CA MET A 126 10.26 -3.97 -10.41
C MET A 126 11.37 -3.27 -9.61
N GLU A 127 12.64 -3.54 -9.94
CA GLU A 127 13.77 -2.92 -9.23
C GLU A 127 13.86 -1.41 -9.52
N VAL A 128 13.56 -0.99 -10.75
CA VAL A 128 13.50 0.46 -11.10
C VAL A 128 12.42 1.18 -10.29
N PHE A 129 11.25 0.54 -10.10
CA PHE A 129 10.20 1.11 -9.27
C PHE A 129 10.60 1.15 -7.79
N LYS A 130 11.27 0.10 -7.28
CA LYS A 130 11.81 0.08 -5.92
C LYS A 130 12.85 1.18 -5.67
N ASP A 131 13.71 1.46 -6.65
CA ASP A 131 14.70 2.54 -6.57
C ASP A 131 14.04 3.92 -6.49
N ALA A 132 12.88 4.09 -7.15
CA ALA A 132 12.07 5.31 -7.03
C ALA A 132 11.28 5.37 -5.71
N ASP A 133 10.92 4.23 -5.14
CA ASP A 133 10.19 4.06 -3.88
C ASP A 133 11.14 4.05 -2.67
N LYS A 134 11.73 5.22 -2.37
CA LYS A 134 12.66 5.40 -1.24
C LYS A 134 12.06 4.94 0.11
N GLU A 135 10.75 5.09 0.28
CA GLU A 135 10.00 4.74 1.48
C GLU A 135 9.61 3.25 1.52
N ARG A 136 9.84 2.50 0.43
CA ARG A 136 9.48 1.08 0.27
C ARG A 136 8.00 0.81 0.58
N CYS A 137 7.12 1.75 0.27
CA CYS A 137 5.70 1.67 0.61
C CYS A 137 4.87 0.90 -0.43
N GLY A 138 5.39 0.71 -1.64
CA GLY A 138 4.72 0.00 -2.73
C GLY A 138 3.95 0.90 -3.69
N THR A 139 3.98 2.21 -3.47
CA THR A 139 3.37 3.21 -4.33
C THR A 139 4.38 4.30 -4.67
N ILE A 140 4.28 4.89 -5.86
CA ILE A 140 5.13 6.00 -6.27
C ILE A 140 4.33 7.07 -7.01
N PRO A 141 4.75 8.35 -7.00
CA PRO A 141 4.11 9.39 -7.78
C PRO A 141 4.03 9.06 -9.28
N ARG A 142 2.97 9.49 -9.96
CA ARG A 142 2.76 9.27 -11.40
C ARG A 142 3.99 9.66 -12.25
N VAL A 143 4.62 10.79 -11.96
CA VAL A 143 5.82 11.26 -12.66
C VAL A 143 6.98 10.27 -12.54
N SER A 144 7.10 9.56 -11.42
CA SER A 144 8.13 8.55 -11.20
C SER A 144 7.85 7.30 -12.03
N VAL A 145 6.58 6.89 -12.16
CA VAL A 145 6.17 5.80 -13.07
C VAL A 145 6.47 6.16 -14.52
N GLU A 146 6.11 7.39 -14.94
CA GLU A 146 6.36 7.87 -16.30
C GLU A 146 7.86 7.84 -16.63
N ARG A 147 8.71 8.31 -15.70
CA ARG A 147 10.17 8.25 -15.86
C ARG A 147 10.69 6.82 -15.97
N ALA A 148 10.23 5.91 -15.11
CA ALA A 148 10.64 4.50 -15.15
C ALA A 148 10.22 3.80 -16.46
N LEU A 149 8.98 4.02 -16.92
CA LEU A 149 8.51 3.50 -18.20
C LEU A 149 9.26 4.12 -19.39
N CYS A 150 9.63 5.40 -19.30
CA CYS A 150 10.41 6.09 -20.33
C CYS A 150 11.83 5.51 -20.43
N GLN A 151 12.49 5.31 -19.29
CA GLN A 151 13.82 4.71 -19.20
C GLN A 151 13.88 3.31 -19.83
N ARG A 152 12.78 2.55 -19.77
CA ARG A 152 12.65 1.22 -20.38
C ARG A 152 12.10 1.25 -21.82
N GLY A 153 11.83 2.42 -22.39
CA GLY A 153 11.26 2.54 -23.74
C GLY A 153 9.81 2.02 -23.87
N LEU A 154 9.11 1.90 -22.75
CA LEU A 154 7.72 1.40 -22.68
C LEU A 154 6.70 2.54 -22.76
N LEU A 155 7.06 3.74 -22.27
CA LEU A 155 6.13 4.88 -22.23
C LEU A 155 5.60 5.26 -23.62
N ALA A 156 6.43 5.16 -24.65
CA ALA A 156 6.06 5.46 -26.03
C ALA A 156 5.18 4.39 -26.70
N ARG A 157 5.02 3.21 -26.07
CA ARG A 157 4.15 2.14 -26.55
C ARG A 157 2.68 2.37 -26.18
N LEU A 158 2.42 3.31 -25.27
CA LEU A 158 1.10 3.65 -24.78
C LEU A 158 0.68 5.03 -25.28
N SER A 159 -0.57 5.14 -25.71
CA SER A 159 -1.20 6.44 -25.97
C SER A 159 -1.40 7.24 -24.68
N ALA A 160 -1.63 8.55 -24.80
CA ALA A 160 -1.94 9.39 -23.64
C ALA A 160 -3.13 8.86 -22.82
N ARG A 161 -4.21 8.47 -23.51
CA ARG A 161 -5.42 7.92 -22.89
C ARG A 161 -5.16 6.60 -22.15
N GLU A 162 -4.38 5.70 -22.75
CA GLU A 162 -4.01 4.44 -22.09
C GLU A 162 -3.18 4.68 -20.83
N ARG A 163 -2.23 5.62 -20.87
CA ARG A 163 -1.43 5.99 -19.69
C ARG A 163 -2.30 6.54 -18.57
N ASP A 164 -3.20 7.47 -18.89
CA ASP A 164 -4.11 8.06 -17.89
C ASP A 164 -5.00 7.00 -17.22
N LEU A 165 -5.56 6.09 -18.02
CA LEU A 165 -6.40 5.01 -17.49
C LEU A 165 -5.59 3.95 -16.74
N LEU A 166 -4.35 3.67 -17.16
CA LEU A 166 -3.45 2.78 -16.43
C LEU A 166 -3.16 3.35 -15.03
N TYR A 167 -2.84 4.65 -14.94
CA TYR A 167 -2.59 5.32 -13.66
C TYR A 167 -3.85 5.44 -12.80
N LYS A 168 -5.03 5.59 -13.42
CA LYS A 168 -6.30 5.51 -12.72
C LYS A 168 -6.53 4.11 -12.16
N CYS A 169 -6.34 3.05 -12.97
CA CYS A 169 -6.55 1.66 -12.59
C CYS A 169 -5.70 1.25 -11.37
N PHE A 170 -4.43 1.61 -11.39
CA PHE A 170 -3.48 1.33 -10.33
C PHE A 170 -3.33 2.51 -9.36
N GLY A 171 -4.27 3.46 -9.40
CA GLY A 171 -4.25 4.66 -8.59
C GLY A 171 -4.44 4.32 -7.12
N TYR A 172 -3.66 4.98 -6.27
CA TYR A 172 -3.70 4.83 -4.82
C TYR A 172 -3.58 6.20 -4.16
N ARG A 173 -4.50 6.53 -3.25
CA ARG A 173 -4.44 7.76 -2.49
C ARG A 173 -3.57 7.58 -1.25
N ARG A 174 -2.48 8.35 -1.16
CA ARG A 174 -1.62 8.43 0.02
C ARG A 174 -1.62 9.86 0.54
N GLY A 175 -2.21 10.08 1.71
CA GLY A 175 -2.50 11.43 2.21
C GLY A 175 -3.31 12.24 1.20
N CYS A 176 -2.78 13.42 0.82
CA CYS A 176 -3.37 14.30 -0.19
C CYS A 176 -2.89 14.02 -1.63
N GLY A 177 -1.97 13.06 -1.83
CA GLY A 177 -1.38 12.75 -3.13
C GLY A 177 -2.01 11.53 -3.80
N ASP A 178 -2.16 11.60 -5.12
CA ASP A 178 -2.50 10.43 -5.94
C ASP A 178 -1.20 9.80 -6.46
N GLU A 179 -0.92 8.59 -6.00
CA GLU A 179 0.23 7.75 -6.37
C GLU A 179 -0.25 6.53 -7.17
N VAL A 180 0.69 5.73 -7.69
CA VAL A 180 0.41 4.50 -8.43
C VAL A 180 0.98 3.31 -7.66
N ASP A 181 0.17 2.29 -7.41
CA ASP A 181 0.58 0.99 -6.86
C ASP A 181 1.33 0.19 -7.93
N TYR A 182 2.65 0.40 -7.97
CA TYR A 182 3.51 -0.27 -8.94
C TYR A 182 3.61 -1.78 -8.69
N ARG A 183 3.38 -2.24 -7.45
CA ARG A 183 3.41 -3.67 -7.13
C ARG A 183 2.23 -4.38 -7.76
N ALA A 184 1.04 -3.77 -7.68
CA ALA A 184 -0.15 -4.26 -8.36
C ALA A 184 0.00 -4.23 -9.89
N LEU A 185 0.60 -3.17 -10.44
CA LEU A 185 0.90 -3.06 -11.87
C LEU A 185 1.84 -4.19 -12.33
N CYS A 186 2.98 -4.40 -11.66
CA CYS A 186 3.91 -5.47 -11.99
C CYS A 186 3.24 -6.86 -11.88
N LYS A 187 2.50 -7.11 -10.80
CA LYS A 187 1.77 -8.37 -10.64
C LYS A 187 0.79 -8.63 -11.78
N ALA A 188 0.09 -7.60 -12.26
CA ALA A 188 -0.81 -7.73 -13.41
C ALA A 188 -0.07 -8.10 -14.69
N LEU A 189 1.09 -7.48 -14.94
CA LEU A 189 1.96 -7.79 -16.09
C LEU A 189 2.52 -9.22 -16.01
N ASP A 190 2.95 -9.66 -14.82
CA ASP A 190 3.46 -11.02 -14.60
C ASP A 190 2.38 -12.07 -14.87
N VAL A 191 1.15 -11.84 -14.38
CA VAL A 191 0.01 -12.74 -14.63
C VAL A 191 -0.30 -12.81 -16.13
N LEU A 192 -0.33 -11.69 -16.83
CA LEU A 192 -0.60 -11.67 -18.27
C LEU A 192 0.47 -12.40 -19.08
N HIS A 193 1.75 -12.19 -18.72
CA HIS A 193 2.85 -12.91 -19.35
C HIS A 193 2.78 -14.42 -19.11
N ALA A 194 2.41 -14.84 -17.89
CA ALA A 194 2.20 -16.24 -17.56
C ALA A 194 1.01 -16.85 -18.35
N THR A 195 -0.08 -16.10 -18.54
CA THR A 195 -1.22 -16.58 -19.34
C THR A 195 -0.93 -16.65 -20.83
N SER A 196 -0.15 -15.70 -21.36
CA SER A 196 0.26 -15.69 -22.78
C SER A 196 1.23 -16.84 -23.10
N SER A 197 2.17 -17.13 -22.19
CA SER A 197 3.10 -18.27 -22.35
C SER A 197 2.46 -19.64 -22.12
N ALA A 198 1.34 -19.72 -21.39
CA ALA A 198 0.61 -20.96 -21.12
C ALA A 198 -0.40 -21.35 -22.21
N GLN A 199 -0.69 -20.49 -23.18
CA GLN A 199 -1.48 -20.86 -24.36
C GLN A 199 -0.52 -21.36 -25.46
N PRO A 200 -0.46 -22.68 -25.74
CA PRO A 200 0.24 -23.16 -26.92
C PRO A 200 -0.54 -22.71 -28.16
N CYS A 201 0.19 -22.19 -29.16
CA CYS A 201 -0.33 -21.95 -30.49
C CYS A 201 -0.93 -23.23 -31.11
#